data_AF-U4KDJ6-F1
#
_entry.id   AF-U4KDJ6-F1
#
_cell.length_a   1.000
_cell.length_b   1.000
_cell.length_c   1.000
_cell.angle_alpha   90.00
_cell.angle_beta   90.00
_cell.angle_gamma   90.00
#
_symmetry.space_group_name_H-M   'P 1'
#
loop_
_entity.id
_entity.type
_entity.pdbx_description
1 polymer ?
#
loop_
_entity_poly.entity_id
_entity_poly.type
_entity_poly.pdbx_seq_one_letter_code
_entity_poly.pdbx_strand_id
1 'polypeptide(L)'
;MNRLSKPSILTQENILVLLVPAILYFSLVHLFGMFWCILFLSAYGCFVSIYSTRKSIVAFFFALFGLIEWMVSLHLPQSLLDAFPQFSYMTGALQIAVIMLVFSFLRFPLPMLLAEATYEHLKALHRQFPDEYIRMWQKISAMWILCFLGKALVFYLSLHASHEQIQLMSILLGWPLYCMLILVSIIALNVKVLSFYRESLTSENNRSHANGHFF
;
A
#
# COMPACT_ATOMS: atom_id res chain seq x y z
N MET A 1 5.90 -20.62 25.86
CA MET A 1 5.88 -21.11 24.46
C MET A 1 4.74 -20.44 23.73
N ASN A 2 5.00 -19.33 23.05
CA ASN A 2 4.01 -18.67 22.21
C ASN A 2 3.79 -19.53 20.96
N ARG A 3 2.57 -20.07 20.79
CA ARG A 3 2.16 -20.67 19.52
C ARG A 3 2.21 -19.57 18.47
N LEU A 4 3.19 -19.64 17.57
CA LEU A 4 3.18 -18.94 16.29
C LEU A 4 1.92 -19.41 15.55
N SER A 5 0.81 -18.70 15.72
CA SER A 5 -0.36 -18.84 14.88
C SER A 5 0.11 -18.62 13.45
N LYS A 6 -0.10 -19.61 12.58
CA LYS A 6 0.18 -19.47 11.15
C LYS A 6 -0.51 -18.20 10.65
N PRO A 7 0.19 -17.30 9.94
CA PRO A 7 -0.44 -16.12 9.36
C PRO A 7 -1.48 -16.60 8.34
N SER A 8 -2.75 -16.60 8.76
CA SER A 8 -3.88 -16.84 7.88
C SER A 8 -4.19 -15.53 7.18
N ILE A 9 -3.98 -15.48 5.87
CA ILE A 9 -4.40 -14.34 5.03
C ILE A 9 -5.94 -14.16 5.13
N LEU A 10 -6.66 -15.23 5.45
CA LEU A 10 -8.11 -15.32 5.64
C LEU A 10 -8.55 -15.08 7.11
N THR A 11 -7.92 -14.15 7.82
CA THR A 11 -8.57 -13.65 9.05
C THR A 11 -9.80 -12.82 8.67
N GLN A 12 -10.86 -12.93 9.46
CA GLN A 12 -12.13 -12.19 9.25
C GLN A 12 -11.88 -10.68 9.05
N GLU A 13 -10.89 -10.13 9.74
CA GLU A 13 -10.51 -8.73 9.64
C GLU A 13 -9.83 -8.38 8.31
N ASN A 14 -9.00 -9.26 7.76
CA ASN A 14 -8.36 -9.04 6.46
C ASN A 14 -9.39 -9.11 5.33
N ILE A 15 -10.37 -10.01 5.47
CA ILE A 15 -11.49 -10.11 4.53
C ILE A 15 -12.28 -8.78 4.50
N LEU A 16 -12.64 -8.25 5.66
CA LEU A 16 -13.38 -6.98 5.77
C LEU A 16 -12.58 -5.77 5.24
N VAL A 17 -11.27 -5.72 5.49
CA VAL A 17 -10.50 -4.50 5.18
C VAL A 17 -9.90 -4.50 3.78
N LEU A 18 -9.65 -5.67 3.18
CA LEU A 18 -9.01 -5.78 1.87
C LEU A 18 -9.92 -6.43 0.82
N LEU A 19 -10.46 -7.61 1.12
CA LEU A 19 -11.15 -8.41 0.10
C LEU A 19 -12.52 -7.82 -0.25
N VAL A 20 -13.32 -7.50 0.77
CA VAL A 20 -14.67 -6.95 0.60
C VAL A 20 -14.65 -5.62 -0.17
N PRO A 21 -13.86 -4.59 0.21
CA PRO A 21 -13.81 -3.35 -0.54
C PRO A 21 -13.27 -3.52 -1.97
N ALA A 22 -12.33 -4.44 -2.22
CA ALA A 22 -11.85 -4.72 -3.59
C ALA A 22 -12.95 -5.33 -4.49
N ILE A 23 -13.69 -6.31 -3.98
CA ILE A 23 -14.81 -6.92 -4.71
C ILE A 23 -15.95 -5.92 -4.91
N LEU A 24 -16.30 -5.15 -3.87
CA LEU A 24 -17.29 -4.07 -3.95
C LEU A 24 -16.89 -3.05 -4.99
N TYR A 25 -15.63 -2.60 -5.00
CA TYR A 25 -15.13 -1.64 -5.97
C TYR A 25 -15.31 -2.14 -7.40
N PHE A 26 -14.81 -3.35 -7.69
CA PHE A 26 -14.93 -3.93 -9.02
C PHE A 26 -16.40 -4.06 -9.47
N SER A 27 -17.25 -4.57 -8.58
CA SER A 27 -18.66 -4.82 -8.88
C SER A 27 -19.45 -3.53 -9.10
N LEU A 28 -19.24 -2.53 -8.22
CA LEU A 28 -19.98 -1.27 -8.26
C LEU A 28 -19.57 -0.40 -9.45
N VAL A 29 -18.27 -0.36 -9.79
CA VAL A 29 -17.82 0.35 -10.99
C VAL A 29 -18.47 -0.23 -12.24
N HIS A 30 -18.56 -1.55 -12.36
CA HIS A 30 -19.17 -2.19 -13.54
C HIS A 30 -20.69 -2.03 -13.61
N LEU A 31 -21.39 -2.09 -12.48
CA LEU A 31 -22.86 -2.10 -12.45
C LEU A 31 -23.48 -0.70 -12.41
N PHE A 32 -22.88 0.21 -11.67
CA PHE A 32 -23.49 1.51 -11.36
C PHE A 32 -22.61 2.70 -11.75
N GLY A 33 -21.38 2.44 -12.19
CA GLY A 33 -20.40 3.48 -12.52
C GLY A 33 -19.71 4.07 -11.28
N MET A 34 -18.82 5.02 -11.54
CA MET A 34 -17.83 5.49 -10.58
C MET A 34 -18.42 6.30 -9.42
N PHE A 35 -19.44 7.14 -9.68
CA PHE A 35 -20.08 7.96 -8.63
C PHE A 35 -20.69 7.10 -7.51
N TRP A 36 -21.50 6.12 -7.88
CA TRP A 36 -22.14 5.22 -6.91
C TRP A 36 -21.11 4.35 -6.20
N CYS A 37 -20.10 3.87 -6.92
CA CYS A 37 -18.99 3.12 -6.34
C CYS A 37 -18.36 3.88 -5.15
N ILE A 38 -18.06 5.17 -5.33
CA ILE A 38 -17.43 6.00 -4.29
C ILE A 38 -18.36 6.23 -3.12
N LEU A 39 -19.63 6.50 -3.39
CA LEU A 39 -20.61 6.72 -2.34
C LEU A 39 -20.75 5.47 -1.45
N PHE A 40 -20.88 4.29 -2.06
CA PHE A 40 -20.98 3.03 -1.33
C PHE A 40 -19.68 2.64 -0.62
N LEU A 41 -18.50 2.82 -1.24
CA LEU A 41 -17.22 2.56 -0.57
C LEU A 41 -16.93 3.54 0.56
N SER A 42 -17.33 4.80 0.43
CA SER A 42 -17.19 5.81 1.49
C SER A 42 -18.10 5.48 2.66
N ALA A 43 -19.36 5.11 2.40
CA ALA A 43 -20.29 4.64 3.42
C ALA A 43 -19.78 3.36 4.11
N TYR A 44 -19.27 2.41 3.34
CA TYR A 44 -18.63 1.20 3.85
C TYR A 44 -17.42 1.50 4.72
N GLY A 45 -16.54 2.40 4.27
CA GLY A 45 -15.37 2.81 5.04
C GLY A 45 -15.73 3.51 6.34
N CYS A 46 -16.79 4.32 6.34
CA CYS A 46 -17.34 4.92 7.56
C CYS A 46 -17.86 3.85 8.52
N PHE A 47 -18.62 2.87 8.02
CA PHE A 47 -19.11 1.74 8.80
C PHE A 47 -17.97 0.91 9.42
N VAL A 48 -16.96 0.55 8.63
CA VAL A 48 -15.77 -0.17 9.10
C VAL A 48 -14.97 0.65 10.10
N SER A 49 -14.91 1.98 9.93
CA SER A 49 -14.23 2.88 10.87
C SER A 49 -14.88 2.88 12.25
N ILE A 50 -16.21 2.75 12.33
CA ILE A 50 -16.93 2.65 13.60
C ILE A 50 -16.59 1.32 14.31
N TYR A 51 -16.41 0.24 13.55
CA TYR A 51 -16.14 -1.09 14.10
C TYR A 51 -14.64 -1.35 14.41
N SER A 52 -13.72 -0.67 13.71
CA SER A 52 -12.27 -0.89 13.86
C SER A 52 -11.48 0.43 13.77
N THR A 53 -11.24 1.06 14.92
CA THR A 53 -10.61 2.38 15.05
C THR A 53 -9.21 2.52 14.46
N ARG A 54 -8.43 1.42 14.32
CA ARG A 54 -7.08 1.45 13.72
C ARG A 54 -7.02 1.01 12.25
N LYS A 55 -8.04 0.32 11.73
CA LYS A 55 -8.08 -0.16 10.32
C LYS A 55 -8.96 0.72 9.41
N SER A 56 -9.69 1.67 10.00
CA SER A 56 -10.37 2.82 9.37
C SER A 56 -9.56 3.49 8.26
N ILE A 57 -8.26 3.69 8.51
CA ILE A 57 -7.34 4.37 7.59
C ILE A 57 -7.29 3.65 6.22
N VAL A 58 -7.40 2.32 6.21
CA VAL A 58 -7.35 1.55 4.96
C VAL A 58 -8.59 1.73 4.09
N ALA A 59 -9.77 1.71 4.71
CA ALA A 59 -11.01 1.95 3.99
C ALA A 59 -11.13 3.43 3.55
N PHE A 60 -10.63 4.36 4.37
CA PHE A 60 -10.48 5.76 3.99
C PHE A 60 -9.60 5.93 2.74
N PHE A 61 -8.54 5.12 2.56
CA PHE A 61 -7.74 5.16 1.32
C PHE A 61 -8.57 4.84 0.09
N PHE A 62 -9.32 3.74 0.11
CA PHE A 62 -10.13 3.34 -1.04
C PHE A 62 -11.17 4.41 -1.40
N ALA A 63 -11.78 5.03 -0.38
CA ALA A 63 -12.70 6.15 -0.57
C ALA A 63 -12.00 7.38 -1.17
N LEU A 64 -10.81 7.74 -0.67
CA LEU A 64 -10.03 8.87 -1.19
C LEU A 64 -9.55 8.63 -2.63
N PHE A 65 -9.09 7.41 -2.93
CA PHE A 65 -8.73 7.00 -4.30
C PHE A 65 -9.90 7.17 -5.25
N GLY A 66 -11.06 6.63 -4.87
CA GLY A 66 -12.26 6.78 -5.66
C GLY A 66 -12.67 8.25 -5.83
N LEU A 67 -12.65 9.05 -4.75
CA LEU A 67 -13.00 10.47 -4.81
C LEU A 67 -12.12 11.25 -5.80
N ILE A 68 -10.80 11.04 -5.75
CA ILE A 68 -9.87 11.71 -6.67
C ILE A 68 -10.11 11.23 -8.10
N GLU A 69 -10.34 9.94 -8.32
CA GLU A 69 -10.63 9.38 -9.65
C GLU A 69 -11.93 9.96 -10.23
N TRP A 70 -12.94 10.17 -9.39
CA TRP A 70 -14.17 10.86 -9.78
C TRP A 70 -13.97 12.33 -10.07
N MET A 71 -13.20 13.04 -9.26
CA MET A 71 -12.83 14.43 -9.54
C MET A 71 -12.10 14.56 -10.88
N VAL A 72 -11.20 13.62 -11.21
CA VAL A 72 -10.51 13.58 -12.50
C VAL A 72 -11.48 13.31 -13.64
N SER A 73 -12.38 12.32 -13.49
CA SER A 73 -13.37 12.00 -14.53
C SER A 73 -14.42 13.09 -14.77
N LEU A 74 -14.69 13.97 -13.81
CA LEU A 74 -15.52 15.15 -14.02
C LEU A 74 -14.86 16.22 -14.90
N HIS A 75 -13.52 16.32 -14.86
CA HIS A 75 -12.77 17.35 -15.57
C HIS A 75 -12.18 16.85 -16.89
N LEU A 76 -12.03 15.53 -17.07
CA LEU A 76 -11.56 14.93 -18.32
C LEU A 76 -12.76 14.46 -19.18
N PRO A 77 -12.93 15.01 -20.41
CA PRO A 77 -13.91 14.49 -21.36
C PRO A 77 -13.64 13.01 -21.66
N GLN A 78 -14.67 12.16 -21.61
CA GLN A 78 -14.54 10.73 -21.93
C GLN A 78 -13.98 10.50 -23.33
N SER A 79 -14.29 11.37 -24.29
CA SER A 79 -13.74 11.31 -25.65
C SER A 79 -12.22 11.44 -25.72
N LEU A 80 -11.59 12.15 -24.77
CA LEU A 80 -10.12 12.23 -24.67
C LEU A 80 -9.51 10.99 -24.05
N LEU A 81 -10.21 10.35 -23.09
CA LEU A 81 -9.76 9.11 -22.48
C LEU A 81 -9.84 7.92 -23.46
N ASP A 82 -10.89 7.89 -24.27
CA ASP A 82 -11.07 6.87 -25.31
C ASP A 82 -10.07 7.05 -26.46
N ALA A 83 -9.76 8.31 -26.83
CA ALA A 83 -8.77 8.63 -27.86
C ALA A 83 -7.33 8.40 -27.38
N PHE A 84 -7.07 8.55 -26.08
CA PHE A 84 -5.73 8.49 -25.50
C PHE A 84 -5.73 7.73 -24.17
N PRO A 85 -5.78 6.38 -24.20
CA PRO A 85 -5.78 5.56 -22.99
C PRO A 85 -4.52 5.74 -22.12
N GLN A 86 -3.42 6.25 -22.69
CA GLN A 86 -2.18 6.55 -21.95
C GLN A 86 -2.42 7.56 -20.83
N PHE A 87 -3.31 8.54 -21.03
CA PHE A 87 -3.61 9.53 -20.00
C PHE A 87 -4.21 8.89 -18.76
N SER A 88 -5.13 7.93 -18.93
CA SER A 88 -5.75 7.20 -17.82
C SER A 88 -4.71 6.44 -16.98
N TYR A 89 -3.79 5.73 -17.64
CA TYR A 89 -2.72 5.00 -16.95
C TYR A 89 -1.71 5.92 -16.27
N MET A 90 -1.40 7.06 -16.90
CA MET A 90 -0.50 8.07 -16.36
C MET A 90 -1.10 8.76 -15.13
N THR A 91 -2.34 9.25 -15.21
CA THR A 91 -3.01 9.90 -14.07
C THR A 91 -3.21 8.94 -12.92
N GLY A 92 -3.60 7.69 -13.19
CA GLY A 92 -3.70 6.66 -12.16
C GLY A 92 -2.37 6.40 -11.45
N ALA A 93 -1.27 6.26 -12.19
CA ALA A 93 0.06 6.07 -11.59
C ALA A 93 0.50 7.28 -10.76
N LEU A 94 0.25 8.50 -11.26
CA LEU A 94 0.60 9.74 -10.56
C LEU A 94 -0.22 9.92 -9.28
N GLN A 95 -1.51 9.60 -9.32
CA GLN A 95 -2.40 9.63 -8.16
C GLN A 95 -1.90 8.70 -7.05
N ILE A 96 -1.53 7.45 -7.39
CA ILE A 96 -0.97 6.50 -6.41
C ILE A 96 0.31 7.07 -5.79
N ALA A 97 1.21 7.63 -6.60
CA ALA A 97 2.46 8.21 -6.13
C ALA A 97 2.22 9.40 -5.17
N VAL A 98 1.32 10.32 -5.53
CA VAL A 98 0.98 11.49 -4.69
C VAL A 98 0.37 11.06 -3.36
N ILE A 99 -0.55 10.10 -3.37
CA ILE A 99 -1.16 9.60 -2.12
C ILE A 99 -0.10 8.94 -1.25
N MET A 100 0.73 8.05 -1.80
CA MET A 100 1.83 7.44 -1.05
C MET A 100 2.79 8.49 -0.47
N LEU A 101 3.06 9.56 -1.22
CA LEU A 101 3.89 10.66 -0.76
C LEU A 101 3.28 11.38 0.44
N VAL A 102 2.00 11.77 0.37
CA VAL A 102 1.28 12.41 1.48
C VAL A 102 1.33 11.54 2.74
N PHE A 103 1.08 10.24 2.60
CA PHE A 103 1.08 9.32 3.74
C PHE A 103 2.47 9.04 4.31
N SER A 104 3.49 9.02 3.46
CA SER A 104 4.89 8.97 3.89
C SER A 104 5.26 10.21 4.73
N PHE A 105 4.80 11.40 4.35
CA PHE A 105 4.99 12.64 5.11
C PHE A 105 4.25 12.63 6.45
N LEU A 106 3.04 12.07 6.50
CA LEU A 106 2.28 11.91 7.74
C LEU A 106 2.85 10.82 8.68
N ARG A 107 3.98 10.19 8.34
CA ARG A 107 4.60 9.05 9.06
C ARG A 107 3.70 7.81 9.15
N PHE A 108 2.77 7.65 8.21
CA PHE A 108 1.92 6.47 8.06
C PHE A 108 2.10 5.85 6.66
N PRO A 109 3.32 5.37 6.32
CA PRO A 109 3.60 4.85 4.99
C PRO A 109 2.62 3.73 4.60
N LEU A 110 2.02 3.85 3.41
CA LEU A 110 0.98 2.96 2.93
C LEU A 110 1.36 1.46 2.95
N PRO A 111 2.56 1.06 2.46
CA PRO A 111 2.99 -0.33 2.52
C PRO A 111 3.05 -0.89 3.94
N MET A 112 3.38 -0.06 4.94
CA MET A 112 3.41 -0.44 6.35
C MET A 112 2.01 -0.79 6.85
N LEU A 113 1.03 0.08 6.59
CA LEU A 113 -0.35 -0.13 7.03
C LEU A 113 -0.94 -1.42 6.44
N LEU A 114 -0.65 -1.68 5.16
CA LEU A 114 -1.07 -2.91 4.48
C LEU A 114 -0.39 -4.15 5.09
N ALA A 115 0.91 -4.05 5.38
CA ALA A 115 1.67 -5.13 5.98
C ALA A 115 1.24 -5.40 7.43
N GLU A 116 1.01 -4.37 8.24
CA GLU A 116 0.51 -4.49 9.61
C GLU A 116 -0.95 -5.00 9.66
N ALA A 117 -1.77 -4.68 8.66
CA ALA A 117 -3.09 -5.27 8.53
C ALA A 117 -2.98 -6.79 8.40
N THR A 118 -2.00 -7.27 7.62
CA THR A 118 -1.81 -8.67 7.28
C THR A 118 -1.02 -9.47 8.32
N TYR A 119 0.00 -8.88 8.95
CA TYR A 119 0.95 -9.55 9.84
C TYR A 119 1.01 -8.87 11.22
N GLU A 120 0.52 -9.57 12.25
CA GLU A 120 0.49 -9.03 13.62
C GLU A 120 1.88 -8.87 14.25
N HIS A 121 2.84 -9.74 13.90
CA HIS A 121 4.23 -9.62 14.36
C HIS A 121 4.80 -8.22 14.10
N LEU A 122 4.49 -7.64 12.94
CA LEU A 122 5.00 -6.33 12.55
C LEU A 122 4.52 -5.22 13.51
N LYS A 123 3.32 -5.37 14.10
CA LYS A 123 2.83 -4.45 15.13
C LYS A 123 3.63 -4.56 16.43
N ALA A 124 4.07 -5.76 16.81
CA ALA A 124 4.93 -5.94 17.97
C ALA A 124 6.28 -5.27 17.75
N LEU A 125 6.84 -5.39 16.54
CA LEU A 125 8.11 -4.76 16.18
C LEU A 125 8.00 -3.23 16.19
N HIS A 126 6.91 -2.66 15.67
CA HIS A 126 6.63 -1.22 15.77
C HIS A 126 6.62 -0.76 17.23
N ARG A 127 5.97 -1.48 18.14
CA ARG A 127 5.96 -1.12 19.58
C ARG A 127 7.34 -1.15 20.22
N GLN A 128 8.22 -2.04 19.77
CA GLN A 128 9.55 -2.23 20.34
C GLN A 128 10.57 -1.22 19.79
N PHE A 129 10.51 -0.90 18.50
CA PHE A 129 11.46 -0.01 17.81
C PHE A 129 10.75 1.00 16.90
N PRO A 130 9.97 1.96 17.45
CA PRO A 130 9.05 2.79 16.65
C PRO A 130 9.76 3.65 15.60
N ASP A 131 10.83 4.35 15.96
CA ASP A 131 11.50 5.28 15.05
C ASP A 131 12.23 4.57 13.90
N GLU A 132 12.91 3.46 14.21
CA GLU A 132 13.68 2.70 13.23
C GLU A 132 12.75 1.93 12.29
N TYR A 133 11.65 1.40 12.83
CA TYR A 133 10.59 0.75 12.06
C TYR A 133 9.94 1.72 11.06
N ILE A 134 9.56 2.92 11.51
CA ILE A 134 8.97 3.94 10.61
C ILE A 134 9.98 4.36 9.54
N ARG A 135 11.25 4.61 9.88
CA ARG A 135 12.29 4.98 8.90
C ARG A 135 12.49 3.90 7.85
N MET A 136 12.45 2.62 8.23
CA MET A 136 12.53 1.50 7.28
C MET A 136 11.36 1.56 6.29
N TRP A 137 10.14 1.71 6.80
CA TRP A 137 8.95 1.77 5.94
C TRP A 137 8.88 3.02 5.08
N GLN A 138 9.41 4.16 5.54
CA GLN A 138 9.55 5.35 4.69
C GLN A 138 10.48 5.11 3.50
N LYS A 139 11.57 4.35 3.68
CA LYS A 139 12.45 3.96 2.55
C LYS A 139 11.72 3.07 1.55
N ILE A 140 10.97 2.08 2.04
CA ILE A 140 10.15 1.21 1.18
C ILE A 140 9.09 2.05 0.45
N SER A 141 8.40 2.94 1.14
CA SER A 141 7.41 3.84 0.55
C SER A 141 8.03 4.76 -0.51
N ALA A 142 9.24 5.28 -0.28
CA ALA A 142 9.95 6.09 -1.26
C ALA A 142 10.27 5.31 -2.53
N MET A 143 10.68 4.04 -2.40
CA MET A 143 10.89 3.15 -3.55
C MET A 143 9.60 2.96 -4.36
N TRP A 144 8.47 2.72 -3.69
CA TRP A 144 7.18 2.59 -4.36
C TRP A 144 6.80 3.88 -5.11
N ILE A 145 6.92 5.04 -4.44
CA ILE A 145 6.65 6.36 -5.04
C ILE A 145 7.49 6.56 -6.30
N LEU A 146 8.80 6.28 -6.24
CA LEU A 146 9.69 6.39 -7.40
C LEU A 146 9.30 5.45 -8.54
N CYS A 147 8.89 4.21 -8.24
CA CYS A 147 8.42 3.28 -9.26
C CYS A 147 7.12 3.75 -9.93
N PHE A 148 6.17 4.32 -9.18
CA PHE A 148 4.93 4.85 -9.77
C PHE A 148 5.16 6.16 -10.55
N LEU A 149 6.07 7.02 -10.09
CA LEU A 149 6.49 8.18 -10.88
C LEU A 149 7.20 7.75 -12.16
N GLY A 150 8.07 6.75 -12.09
CA GLY A 150 8.71 6.15 -13.27
C GLY A 150 7.69 5.55 -14.23
N LYS A 151 6.68 4.83 -13.72
CA LYS A 151 5.57 4.33 -14.53
C LYS A 151 4.80 5.46 -15.22
N ALA A 152 4.47 6.53 -14.51
CA ALA A 152 3.80 7.70 -15.09
C ALA A 152 4.65 8.35 -16.19
N LEU A 153 5.96 8.51 -15.94
CA LEU A 153 6.91 9.03 -16.93
C LEU A 153 6.99 8.15 -18.17
N VAL A 154 6.99 6.83 -18.01
CA VAL A 154 6.99 5.89 -19.14
C VAL A 154 5.74 6.07 -20.00
N PHE A 155 4.55 6.19 -19.40
CA PHE A 155 3.32 6.46 -20.17
C PHE A 155 3.32 7.85 -20.82
N TYR A 156 3.91 8.85 -20.17
CA TYR A 156 4.09 10.18 -20.74
C TYR A 156 5.02 10.16 -21.96
N LEU A 157 6.12 9.42 -21.92
CA LEU A 157 7.03 9.30 -23.06
C LEU A 157 6.43 8.46 -24.20
N SER A 158 5.45 7.61 -23.90
CA SER A 158 4.75 6.75 -24.86
C SER A 158 3.48 7.37 -25.46
N LEU A 159 3.34 8.70 -25.44
CA LEU A 159 2.18 9.39 -26.04
C LEU A 159 1.97 9.09 -27.52
N HIS A 160 3.03 8.77 -28.26
CA HIS A 160 2.98 8.44 -29.69
C HIS A 160 3.02 6.93 -29.98
N ALA A 161 2.99 6.09 -28.93
CA ALA A 161 3.03 4.63 -29.09
C ALA A 161 1.71 4.11 -29.69
N SER A 162 1.78 2.95 -30.37
CA SER A 162 0.59 2.31 -30.91
C SER A 162 -0.31 1.75 -29.79
N HIS A 163 -1.60 1.57 -30.07
CA HIS A 163 -2.55 1.00 -29.11
C HIS A 163 -2.09 -0.36 -28.54
N GLU A 164 -1.53 -1.23 -29.38
CA GLU A 164 -1.00 -2.53 -28.96
C GLU A 164 0.18 -2.40 -27.99
N GLN A 165 1.09 -1.46 -28.25
CA GLN A 165 2.23 -1.19 -27.37
C GLN A 165 1.76 -0.70 -25.99
N ILE A 166 0.76 0.19 -25.95
CA ILE A 166 0.20 0.72 -24.71
C ILE A 166 -0.49 -0.38 -23.90
N GLN A 167 -1.23 -1.28 -24.56
CA GLN A 167 -1.85 -2.42 -23.90
C GLN A 167 -0.80 -3.37 -23.29
N LEU A 168 0.25 -3.71 -24.06
CA LEU A 168 1.35 -4.55 -23.56
C LEU A 168 2.05 -3.90 -22.36
N MET A 169 2.35 -2.61 -22.45
CA MET A 169 2.95 -1.83 -21.36
C MET A 169 2.04 -1.77 -20.14
N SER A 170 0.72 -1.62 -20.34
CA SER A 170 -0.27 -1.65 -19.26
C SER A 170 -0.30 -2.99 -18.53
N ILE A 171 -0.18 -4.11 -19.26
CA ILE A 171 -0.11 -5.44 -18.67
C ILE A 171 1.18 -5.61 -17.87
N LEU A 172 2.34 -5.26 -18.46
CA LEU A 172 3.65 -5.41 -17.82
C LEU A 172 3.84 -4.51 -16.59
N LEU A 173 3.45 -3.24 -16.70
CA LEU A 173 3.53 -2.25 -15.62
C LEU A 173 2.30 -2.28 -14.70
N GLY A 174 1.35 -3.17 -14.97
CA GLY A 174 0.14 -3.41 -14.19
C GLY A 174 0.44 -4.28 -12.98
N TRP A 175 -0.34 -5.36 -12.81
CA TRP A 175 -0.23 -6.28 -11.68
C TRP A 175 1.19 -6.86 -11.45
N PRO A 176 2.03 -7.17 -12.46
CA PRO A 176 3.36 -7.73 -12.21
C PRO A 176 4.27 -6.76 -11.45
N LEU A 177 4.18 -5.45 -11.75
CA LEU A 177 4.92 -4.42 -11.03
C LEU A 177 4.55 -4.39 -9.55
N TYR A 178 3.25 -4.49 -9.22
CA TYR A 178 2.81 -4.57 -7.83
C TYR A 178 3.37 -5.82 -7.13
N CYS A 179 3.32 -6.98 -7.79
CA CYS A 179 3.88 -8.21 -7.23
C CYS A 179 5.39 -8.09 -6.95
N MET A 180 6.14 -7.49 -7.89
CA MET A 180 7.58 -7.25 -7.70
C MET A 180 7.86 -6.28 -6.56
N LEU A 181 7.11 -5.18 -6.47
CA LEU A 181 7.25 -4.23 -5.38
C LEU A 181 6.95 -4.87 -4.01
N ILE A 182 5.91 -5.71 -3.93
CA ILE A 182 5.58 -6.47 -2.72
C ILE A 182 6.72 -7.43 -2.35
N LEU A 183 7.22 -8.20 -3.31
CA LEU A 183 8.31 -9.16 -3.08
C LEU A 183 9.59 -8.45 -2.60
N VAL A 184 9.99 -7.37 -3.27
CA VAL A 184 11.15 -6.56 -2.85
C VAL A 184 10.92 -5.98 -1.45
N SER A 185 9.71 -5.52 -1.13
CA SER A 185 9.38 -5.01 0.21
C SER A 185 9.53 -6.08 1.29
N ILE A 186 9.07 -7.31 1.02
CA ILE A 186 9.20 -8.44 1.95
C ILE A 186 10.68 -8.78 2.16
N ILE A 187 11.48 -8.83 1.09
CA ILE A 187 12.92 -9.11 1.19
C ILE A 187 13.62 -8.01 1.99
N ALA A 188 13.39 -6.74 1.67
CA ALA A 188 13.98 -5.60 2.35
C ALA A 188 13.62 -5.59 3.85
N LEU A 189 12.36 -5.92 4.16
CA LEU A 189 11.89 -6.04 5.53
C LEU A 189 12.60 -7.18 6.27
N ASN A 190 12.66 -8.38 5.70
CA ASN A 190 13.29 -9.53 6.36
C ASN A 190 14.77 -9.27 6.68
N VAL A 191 15.51 -8.64 5.76
CA VAL A 191 16.91 -8.25 5.98
C VAL A 191 17.04 -7.31 7.18
N LYS A 192 16.12 -6.33 7.30
CA LYS A 192 16.14 -5.37 8.40
C LYS A 192 15.65 -5.93 9.72
N VAL A 193 14.62 -6.77 9.71
CA VAL A 193 14.13 -7.46 10.92
C VAL A 193 15.23 -8.35 11.51
N LEU A 194 15.97 -9.08 10.68
CA LEU A 194 17.13 -9.86 11.13
C LEU A 194 18.20 -8.97 11.79
N SER A 195 18.44 -7.76 11.28
CA SER A 195 19.37 -6.83 11.93
C SER A 195 18.89 -6.38 13.30
N PHE A 196 17.59 -6.12 13.48
CA PHE A 196 17.03 -5.75 14.79
C PHE A 196 17.20 -6.88 15.83
N TYR A 197 16.94 -8.14 15.44
CA TYR A 197 17.14 -9.29 16.34
C TYR A 197 18.61 -9.51 16.70
N ARG A 198 19.53 -9.26 15.77
CA ARG A 198 20.97 -9.35 16.05
C ARG A 198 21.42 -8.27 17.04
N GLU A 199 20.95 -7.04 16.88
CA GLU A 199 21.27 -5.92 17.78
C GLU A 199 20.67 -6.13 19.18
N SER A 200 19.45 -6.68 19.29
CA SER A 200 18.87 -7.00 20.59
C SER A 200 19.68 -8.06 21.33
N LEU A 201 20.07 -9.16 20.66
CA LEU A 201 20.86 -10.25 21.25
C LEU A 201 22.24 -9.79 21.72
N THR A 202 22.90 -8.91 20.96
CA THR A 202 24.23 -8.37 21.35
C THR A 202 24.13 -7.40 22.53
N SER A 203 23.08 -6.58 22.59
CA SER A 203 22.84 -5.69 23.74
C SER A 203 22.58 -6.44 25.05
N GLU A 204 21.88 -7.58 24.96
CA GLU A 204 21.55 -8.43 26.11
C GLU A 204 22.78 -9.18 26.62
N ASN A 205 23.63 -9.66 25.70
CA ASN A 205 24.89 -10.33 26.04
C ASN A 205 25.93 -9.37 26.68
N ASN A 206 25.94 -8.09 26.28
CA ASN A 206 26.78 -7.08 26.94
C ASN A 206 26.30 -6.74 28.35
N ARG A 207 24.99 -6.81 28.62
CA ARG A 207 24.44 -6.60 29.97
C ARG A 207 24.72 -7.77 30.91
N SER A 208 24.69 -9.02 30.43
CA SER A 208 25.06 -10.19 31.23
C SER A 208 26.55 -10.18 31.59
N HIS A 209 27.44 -9.78 30.67
CA HIS A 209 28.86 -9.62 30.95
C HIS A 209 29.18 -8.47 31.93
N ALA A 210 28.46 -7.35 31.87
CA ALA A 210 28.64 -6.24 32.81
C ALA A 210 28.19 -6.60 34.24
N ASN A 211 27.13 -7.40 34.39
CA ASN A 211 26.63 -7.84 35.70
C ASN A 211 27.40 -9.05 36.26
N GLY A 212 28.14 -9.79 35.43
CA GLY A 212 29.00 -10.89 35.85
C GLY A 212 30.33 -10.46 36.49
N HIS A 213 30.65 -9.17 36.49
CA HIS A 213 31.87 -8.61 37.10
C HIS A 213 31.65 -8.05 38.53
N PHE A 214 30.45 -8.24 39.10
CA PHE A 214 30.10 -7.76 40.44
C PHE A 214 29.95 -8.85 41.51
N PHE A 215 30.44 -10.08 41.24
CA PHE A 215 30.51 -11.15 42.23
C PHE A 215 31.93 -11.71 42.34
#